data_AF-A0A0M3K0C9-F1
#
_entry.id   AF-A0A0M3K0C9-F1
#
_cell.length_a   1.000
_cell.length_b   1.000
_cell.length_c   1.000
_cell.angle_alpha   90.00
_cell.angle_beta   90.00
_cell.angle_gamma   90.00
#
_symmetry.space_group_name_H-M   'P 1'
#
loop_
_entity.id
_entity.type
_entity.pdbx_description
1 polymer ?
#
loop_
_entity_poly.entity_id
_entity_poly.type
_entity_poly.pdbx_seq_one_letter_code
_entity_poly.pdbx_strand_id
1 'polypeptide(L)'
;LLVSLGPFYACAWCALERSTSISAPVAADTAVAQHLLLFLQTAGVLAETSSSNGSTRRSLYDPISWSYRESSQLPDDLSSSLTHALRAWRPSLGAQDRQWLWRQLSDREAAAYLVSLLRKHRIRTQHAEEILCVQEREWRELSLGRKRYVLWSSVRGAASEFLSTGGDESAALTVLSREIRSRADWLSRKQASGTLSKSDYCFLPDPAWRRPLMVDVALECLLPIGDDYWLAPPILARQQEGPGLRSRLLRRTQTQIPRPGLRDFLDYARTTFDEVVLFTTVSRHMSLRIALLLAEEGHVPGWFTGVRYVEWTGPTKDLRFVSPLLGQALLLDDHRPYIHRGQHKFWVEAPLFASPYLADDTIAPEPQTKPRLGSLHDRARHSIAGVSVTRTSLSHPLQIATLPVGHCGGAIGVTFAPGKHQVTAMTGSWSRDLDMDLQAISSWGASHLISLIEPWEFEDLQIAALPERAADHGLRWYGLPIVDGAAPDYGFLQRWKELETSICNALLNGKRVVVHCKGGLGRAGTVACMLLLSTKTSLSSEDAIRRVRMVRLGAVETLEQEEFLHNWASASHHL
;
A
#
# COMPACT_ATOMS: atom_id res chain seq x y z
N LEU A 1 -28.44 22.84 -6.26
CA LEU A 1 -27.22 22.22 -6.86
C LEU A 1 -26.34 21.56 -5.80
N LEU A 2 -25.77 22.28 -4.83
CA LEU A 2 -24.85 21.70 -3.82
C LEU A 2 -25.39 20.49 -3.04
N VAL A 3 -26.66 20.55 -2.60
CA VAL A 3 -27.33 19.41 -1.93
C VAL A 3 -27.42 18.18 -2.84
N SER A 4 -27.58 18.37 -4.15
CA SER A 4 -27.63 17.29 -5.14
C SER A 4 -26.25 16.74 -5.50
N LEU A 5 -25.19 17.55 -5.35
CA LEU A 5 -23.82 17.15 -5.65
C LEU A 5 -23.19 16.35 -4.51
N GLY A 6 -23.59 16.56 -3.25
CA GLY A 6 -22.92 15.92 -2.12
C GLY A 6 -21.66 16.70 -1.65
N PRO A 7 -21.18 16.48 -0.41
CA PRO A 7 -20.12 17.29 0.20
C PRO A 7 -18.78 17.18 -0.52
N PHE A 8 -18.46 15.98 -1.01
CA PHE A 8 -17.21 15.73 -1.72
C PHE A 8 -17.14 16.47 -3.05
N TYR A 9 -18.17 16.35 -3.90
CA TYR A 9 -18.20 17.01 -5.21
C TYR A 9 -18.41 18.53 -5.11
N ALA A 10 -19.11 19.00 -4.09
CA ALA A 10 -19.22 20.43 -3.79
C ALA A 10 -17.86 21.02 -3.37
N CYS A 11 -17.09 20.32 -2.52
CA CYS A 11 -15.70 20.67 -2.21
C CYS A 11 -14.84 20.73 -3.48
N ALA A 12 -14.99 19.74 -4.34
CA ALA A 12 -14.23 19.63 -5.57
C ALA A 12 -14.57 20.74 -6.58
N TRP A 13 -15.84 21.12 -6.71
CA TRP A 13 -16.24 22.29 -7.52
C TRP A 13 -15.62 23.59 -6.98
N CYS A 14 -15.65 23.80 -5.66
CA CYS A 14 -15.02 24.97 -5.07
C CYS A 14 -13.49 24.96 -5.24
N ALA A 15 -12.84 23.78 -5.19
CA ALA A 15 -11.41 23.64 -5.44
C ALA A 15 -11.05 23.96 -6.91
N LEU A 16 -11.90 23.52 -7.85
CA LEU A 16 -11.76 23.85 -9.26
C LEU A 16 -11.82 25.37 -9.48
N GLU A 17 -12.77 26.05 -8.85
CA GLU A 17 -12.86 27.51 -8.92
C GLU A 17 -11.66 28.23 -8.29
N ARG A 18 -11.17 27.77 -7.14
CA ARG A 18 -9.96 28.35 -6.53
C ARG A 18 -8.71 28.15 -7.38
N SER A 19 -8.67 27.12 -8.22
CA SER A 19 -7.53 26.84 -9.08
C SER A 19 -7.29 27.88 -10.18
N THR A 20 -8.26 28.77 -10.45
CA THR A 20 -8.09 29.87 -11.41
C THR A 20 -7.25 31.03 -10.84
N SER A 21 -7.10 31.11 -9.51
CA SER A 21 -6.36 32.16 -8.82
C SER A 21 -5.23 31.63 -7.92
N ILE A 22 -5.27 30.36 -7.54
CA ILE A 22 -4.24 29.70 -6.71
C ILE A 22 -3.53 28.62 -7.54
N SER A 23 -2.20 28.73 -7.65
CA SER A 23 -1.37 27.73 -8.33
C SER A 23 -1.12 26.53 -7.41
N ALA A 24 -2.06 25.59 -7.36
CA ALA A 24 -1.94 24.32 -6.65
C ALA A 24 -2.79 23.25 -7.34
N PRO A 25 -2.46 21.95 -7.20
CA PRO A 25 -3.24 20.88 -7.80
C PRO A 25 -4.68 20.90 -7.26
N VAL A 26 -5.66 20.63 -8.12
CA VAL A 26 -7.08 20.59 -7.72
C VAL A 26 -7.32 19.41 -6.79
N ALA A 27 -6.79 18.23 -7.13
CA ALA A 27 -6.94 16.99 -6.40
C ALA A 27 -5.58 16.28 -6.23
N ALA A 28 -5.56 15.16 -5.49
CA ALA A 28 -4.34 14.36 -5.28
C ALA A 28 -3.75 13.77 -6.58
N ASP A 29 -4.60 13.56 -7.60
CA ASP A 29 -4.21 13.08 -8.93
C ASP A 29 -5.01 13.84 -10.00
N THR A 30 -4.38 14.16 -11.12
CA THR A 30 -5.02 14.78 -12.29
C THR A 30 -6.17 13.94 -12.85
N ALA A 31 -6.12 12.62 -12.77
CA ALA A 31 -7.22 11.74 -13.17
C ALA A 31 -8.47 11.98 -12.31
N VAL A 32 -8.31 12.26 -11.01
CA VAL A 32 -9.41 12.62 -10.11
C VAL A 32 -10.01 13.97 -10.51
N ALA A 33 -9.17 14.94 -10.88
CA ALA A 33 -9.64 16.23 -11.37
C ALA A 33 -10.40 16.11 -12.71
N GLN A 34 -10.01 15.19 -13.59
CA GLN A 34 -10.74 14.90 -14.83
C GLN A 34 -12.08 14.23 -14.56
N HIS A 35 -12.13 13.24 -13.68
CA HIS A 35 -13.40 12.61 -13.26
C HIS A 35 -14.36 13.63 -12.62
N LEU A 36 -13.84 14.60 -11.87
CA LEU A 36 -14.64 15.71 -11.35
C LEU A 36 -15.30 16.52 -12.47
N LEU A 37 -14.54 16.88 -13.51
CA LEU A 37 -15.08 17.65 -14.65
C LEU A 37 -16.20 16.89 -15.33
N LEU A 38 -15.99 15.59 -15.60
CA LEU A 38 -17.00 14.72 -16.20
C LEU A 38 -18.27 14.66 -15.34
N PHE A 39 -18.11 14.58 -14.01
CA PHE A 39 -19.23 14.57 -13.08
C PHE A 39 -20.01 15.89 -13.10
N LEU A 40 -19.32 17.04 -13.07
CA LEU A 40 -19.97 18.36 -13.12
C LEU A 40 -20.63 18.62 -14.49
N GLN A 41 -20.08 18.08 -15.58
CA GLN A 41 -20.73 18.06 -16.89
C GLN A 41 -22.03 17.25 -16.86
N THR A 42 -21.96 16.01 -16.34
CA THR A 42 -23.13 15.11 -16.22
C THR A 42 -24.22 15.70 -15.32
N ALA A 43 -23.82 16.44 -14.27
CA ALA A 43 -24.72 17.16 -13.39
C ALA A 43 -25.33 18.43 -14.02
N GLY A 44 -24.97 18.76 -15.27
CA GLY A 44 -25.47 19.91 -16.02
C GLY A 44 -24.90 21.26 -15.57
N VAL A 45 -23.81 21.27 -14.79
CA VAL A 45 -23.13 22.48 -14.30
C VAL A 45 -22.18 23.03 -15.36
N LEU A 46 -21.41 22.13 -16.00
CA LEU A 46 -20.45 22.48 -17.05
C LEU A 46 -21.04 22.23 -18.45
N ALA A 47 -20.52 22.95 -19.44
CA ALA A 47 -20.87 22.76 -20.84
C ALA A 47 -20.18 21.51 -21.44
N GLU A 48 -20.80 20.91 -22.46
CA GLU A 48 -20.16 19.88 -23.29
C GLU A 48 -19.10 20.52 -24.18
N THR A 49 -17.93 19.89 -24.26
CA THR A 49 -16.66 20.42 -24.79
C THR A 49 -16.66 20.85 -26.26
N SER A 50 -17.79 20.70 -26.97
CA SER A 50 -17.94 21.03 -28.40
C SER A 50 -18.91 22.18 -28.70
N SER A 51 -19.50 22.83 -27.70
CA SER A 51 -20.36 23.99 -27.94
C SER A 51 -20.31 24.98 -26.76
N SER A 52 -19.44 25.99 -26.80
CA SER A 52 -19.63 27.15 -25.93
C SER A 52 -18.97 28.42 -26.46
N ASN A 53 -19.78 29.46 -26.68
CA ASN A 53 -19.38 30.87 -26.80
C ASN A 53 -19.14 31.52 -25.42
N GLY A 54 -19.01 30.73 -24.34
CA GLY A 54 -18.80 31.18 -22.96
C GLY A 54 -17.33 31.37 -22.57
N SER A 55 -17.07 32.13 -21.50
CA SER A 55 -15.71 32.38 -21.01
C SER A 55 -15.07 31.10 -20.46
N THR A 56 -14.02 30.63 -21.14
CA THR A 56 -13.27 29.44 -20.73
C THR A 56 -12.43 29.74 -19.49
N ARG A 57 -12.57 28.91 -18.46
CA ARG A 57 -11.76 28.92 -17.24
C ARG A 57 -10.67 27.88 -17.32
N ARG A 58 -9.53 28.14 -16.67
CA ARG A 58 -8.36 27.27 -16.67
C ARG A 58 -7.72 27.23 -15.30
N SER A 59 -7.31 26.03 -14.87
CA SER A 59 -6.47 25.88 -13.68
C SER A 59 -5.08 26.45 -13.91
N LEU A 60 -4.49 27.09 -12.90
CA LEU A 60 -3.11 27.60 -12.95
C LEU A 60 -2.06 26.50 -12.78
N TYR A 61 -2.45 25.30 -12.37
CA TYR A 61 -1.54 24.20 -12.08
C TYR A 61 -1.82 22.96 -12.93
N ASP A 62 -3.05 22.47 -12.91
CA ASP A 62 -3.44 21.30 -13.68
C ASP A 62 -3.72 21.67 -15.15
N PRO A 63 -3.41 20.79 -16.12
CA PRO A 63 -3.69 21.03 -17.54
C PRO A 63 -5.18 20.80 -17.86
N ILE A 64 -6.07 21.49 -17.14
CA ILE A 64 -7.52 21.36 -17.25
C ILE A 64 -8.19 22.71 -17.46
N SER A 65 -9.28 22.70 -18.25
CA SER A 65 -10.11 23.86 -18.54
C SER A 65 -11.58 23.48 -18.64
N TRP A 66 -12.47 24.41 -18.32
CA TRP A 66 -13.91 24.20 -18.34
C TRP A 66 -14.66 25.49 -18.69
N SER A 67 -15.91 25.32 -19.12
CA SER A 67 -16.87 26.41 -19.34
C SER A 67 -18.17 26.07 -18.62
N TYR A 68 -18.84 27.08 -18.07
CA TYR A 68 -20.17 26.93 -17.49
C TYR A 68 -21.24 26.95 -18.58
N ARG A 69 -22.36 26.24 -18.36
CA ARG A 69 -23.51 26.28 -19.27
C ARG A 69 -24.23 27.63 -19.14
N GLU A 70 -24.61 28.27 -20.26
CA GLU A 70 -25.20 29.62 -20.30
C GLU A 70 -26.45 29.81 -19.41
N SER A 71 -27.23 28.75 -19.18
CA SER A 71 -28.41 28.77 -18.30
C SER A 71 -28.08 28.73 -16.80
N SER A 72 -26.80 28.61 -16.43
CA SER A 72 -26.35 28.56 -15.04
C SER A 72 -26.24 29.99 -14.53
N GLN A 73 -27.30 30.53 -13.92
CA GLN A 73 -27.21 31.81 -13.20
C GLN A 73 -26.20 31.65 -12.06
N LEU A 74 -24.95 32.07 -12.30
CA LEU A 74 -23.84 31.96 -11.34
C LEU A 74 -23.50 33.35 -10.79
N PRO A 75 -23.16 33.46 -9.50
CA PRO A 75 -22.69 34.72 -8.91
C PRO A 75 -21.37 35.18 -9.54
N ASP A 76 -21.12 36.49 -9.55
CA ASP A 76 -19.86 37.08 -10.02
C ASP A 76 -18.64 36.56 -9.22
N ASP A 77 -18.78 36.43 -7.90
CA ASP A 77 -17.81 35.78 -7.02
C ASP A 77 -18.28 34.37 -6.61
N LEU A 78 -18.19 33.45 -7.57
CA LEU A 78 -18.59 32.06 -7.40
C LEU A 78 -17.78 31.34 -6.31
N SER A 79 -16.47 31.59 -6.22
CA SER A 79 -15.58 30.94 -5.24
C SER A 79 -15.99 31.28 -3.80
N SER A 80 -16.23 32.56 -3.50
CA SER A 80 -16.69 32.99 -2.18
C SER A 80 -18.10 32.46 -1.88
N SER A 81 -18.98 32.46 -2.88
CA SER A 81 -20.35 31.94 -2.75
C SER A 81 -20.37 30.45 -2.42
N LEU A 82 -19.55 29.64 -3.11
CA LEU A 82 -19.38 28.20 -2.84
C LEU A 82 -18.80 27.97 -1.45
N THR A 83 -17.77 28.74 -1.07
CA THR A 83 -17.16 28.67 0.27
C THR A 83 -18.19 28.94 1.36
N HIS A 84 -18.98 30.01 1.21
CA HIS A 84 -20.04 30.36 2.16
C HIS A 84 -21.09 29.25 2.27
N ALA A 85 -21.54 28.71 1.15
CA ALA A 85 -22.53 27.66 1.12
C ALA A 85 -22.02 26.34 1.75
N LEU A 86 -20.76 25.96 1.50
CA LEU A 86 -20.13 24.79 2.14
C LEU A 86 -20.05 24.96 3.66
N ARG A 87 -19.65 26.15 4.13
CA ARG A 87 -19.61 26.46 5.57
C ARG A 87 -21.01 26.41 6.21
N ALA A 88 -22.02 26.92 5.52
CA ALA A 88 -23.41 26.85 5.96
C ALA A 88 -23.94 25.40 6.00
N TRP A 89 -23.40 24.52 5.16
CA TRP A 89 -23.78 23.11 5.13
C TRP A 89 -23.14 22.25 6.23
N ARG A 90 -21.95 22.64 6.70
CA ARG A 90 -21.17 21.93 7.73
C ARG A 90 -21.98 21.46 8.97
N PRO A 91 -22.89 22.24 9.57
CA PRO A 91 -23.64 21.80 10.76
C PRO A 91 -24.51 20.57 10.50
N SER A 92 -24.91 20.32 9.25
CA SER A 92 -25.72 19.15 8.88
C SER A 92 -24.91 17.86 8.73
N LEU A 93 -23.57 17.94 8.68
CA LEU A 93 -22.70 16.77 8.55
C LEU A 93 -22.54 16.09 9.91
N GLY A 94 -23.05 14.85 10.02
CA GLY A 94 -22.89 14.00 11.18
C GLY A 94 -21.47 13.45 11.31
N ALA A 95 -21.18 12.77 12.42
CA ALA A 95 -19.86 12.17 12.66
C ALA A 95 -19.46 11.16 11.56
N GLN A 96 -20.42 10.39 11.03
CA GLN A 96 -20.19 9.43 9.96
C GLN A 96 -19.84 10.12 8.64
N ASP A 97 -20.52 11.22 8.28
CA ASP A 97 -20.25 11.97 7.05
C ASP A 97 -18.87 12.62 7.09
N ARG A 98 -18.51 13.18 8.25
CA ARG A 98 -17.19 13.78 8.47
C ARG A 98 -16.08 12.74 8.38
N GLN A 99 -16.29 11.58 8.98
CA GLN A 99 -15.34 10.47 8.89
C GLN A 99 -15.23 9.94 7.46
N TRP A 100 -16.35 9.80 6.76
CA TRP A 100 -16.34 9.37 5.36
C TRP A 100 -15.58 10.36 4.48
N LEU A 101 -15.84 11.66 4.61
CA LEU A 101 -15.15 12.70 3.85
C LEU A 101 -13.64 12.70 4.13
N TRP A 102 -13.25 12.61 5.40
CA TRP A 102 -11.84 12.49 5.77
C TRP A 102 -11.19 11.25 5.15
N ARG A 103 -11.87 10.10 5.17
CA ARG A 103 -11.35 8.85 4.57
C ARG A 103 -11.15 9.00 3.07
N GLN A 104 -12.12 9.56 2.34
CA GLN A 104 -11.98 9.76 0.90
C GLN A 104 -10.77 10.63 0.56
N LEU A 105 -10.55 11.72 1.30
CA LEU A 105 -9.39 12.60 1.10
C LEU A 105 -8.08 11.88 1.48
N SER A 106 -8.05 11.25 2.66
CA SER A 106 -6.87 10.53 3.16
C SER A 106 -6.45 9.37 2.27
N ASP A 107 -7.39 8.54 1.80
CA ASP A 107 -7.07 7.38 0.97
C ASP A 107 -6.57 7.79 -0.42
N ARG A 108 -7.14 8.85 -1.01
CA ARG A 108 -6.66 9.41 -2.29
C ARG A 108 -5.28 10.04 -2.17
N GLU A 109 -5.01 10.75 -1.07
CA GLU A 109 -3.67 11.25 -0.76
C GLU A 109 -2.65 10.12 -0.59
N ALA A 110 -3.02 9.05 0.13
CA ALA A 110 -2.15 7.90 0.31
C ALA A 110 -1.86 7.19 -1.04
N ALA A 111 -2.86 7.06 -1.91
CA ALA A 111 -2.69 6.50 -3.25
C ALA A 111 -1.76 7.34 -4.13
N ALA A 112 -1.96 8.66 -4.19
CA ALA A 112 -1.09 9.57 -4.92
C ALA A 112 0.35 9.53 -4.39
N TYR A 113 0.52 9.44 -3.07
CA TYR A 113 1.83 9.28 -2.46
C TYR A 113 2.51 7.96 -2.86
N LEU A 114 1.76 6.85 -2.85
CA LEU A 114 2.29 5.56 -3.31
C LEU A 114 2.72 5.61 -4.78
N VAL A 115 1.90 6.21 -5.66
CA VAL A 115 2.24 6.40 -7.08
C VAL A 115 3.56 7.17 -7.24
N SER A 116 3.73 8.25 -6.47
CA SER A 116 4.97 9.04 -6.47
C SER A 116 6.20 8.20 -6.06
N LEU A 117 6.06 7.41 -4.99
CA LEU A 117 7.12 6.51 -4.52
C LEU A 117 7.48 5.44 -5.55
N LEU A 118 6.49 4.75 -6.13
CA LEU A 118 6.70 3.73 -7.15
C LEU A 118 7.42 4.31 -8.37
N ARG A 119 7.00 5.51 -8.82
CA ARG A 119 7.64 6.22 -9.94
C ARG A 119 9.10 6.53 -9.64
N LYS A 120 9.43 6.96 -8.42
CA LYS A 120 10.83 7.20 -7.99
C LYS A 120 11.70 5.95 -8.13
N HIS A 121 11.14 4.77 -7.89
CA HIS A 121 11.82 3.48 -8.00
C HIS A 121 11.64 2.79 -9.37
N ARG A 122 11.05 3.48 -10.36
CA ARG A 122 10.77 2.95 -11.71
C ARG A 122 9.88 1.69 -11.72
N ILE A 123 9.05 1.53 -10.70
CA ILE A 123 8.04 0.47 -10.63
C ILE A 123 6.75 1.01 -11.25
N ARG A 124 6.02 0.18 -12.01
CA ARG A 124 4.74 0.58 -12.60
C ARG A 124 3.71 0.99 -11.54
N THR A 125 2.95 2.03 -11.84
CA THR A 125 2.05 2.69 -10.89
C THR A 125 0.60 2.23 -11.00
N GLN A 126 0.23 1.47 -12.04
CA GLN A 126 -1.15 1.13 -12.38
C GLN A 126 -1.88 0.31 -11.28
N HIS A 127 -1.13 -0.46 -10.49
CA HIS A 127 -1.68 -1.30 -9.42
C HIS A 127 -1.74 -0.61 -8.04
N ALA A 128 -1.32 0.66 -7.94
CA ALA A 128 -1.23 1.34 -6.64
C ALA A 128 -2.60 1.42 -5.93
N GLU A 129 -3.67 1.79 -6.65
CA GLU A 129 -5.01 1.84 -6.06
C GLU A 129 -5.54 0.46 -5.67
N GLU A 130 -5.32 -0.55 -6.51
CA GLU A 130 -5.75 -1.93 -6.26
C GLU A 130 -5.08 -2.49 -4.99
N ILE A 131 -3.78 -2.26 -4.85
CA ILE A 131 -3.00 -2.68 -3.68
C ILE A 131 -3.53 -2.05 -2.40
N LEU A 132 -3.93 -0.78 -2.43
CA LEU A 132 -4.50 -0.11 -1.25
C LEU A 132 -5.95 -0.49 -0.99
N CYS A 133 -6.71 -0.81 -2.04
CA CYS A 133 -8.10 -1.22 -1.93
C CYS A 133 -8.25 -2.57 -1.19
N VAL A 134 -7.29 -3.48 -1.38
CA VAL A 134 -7.28 -4.80 -0.73
C VAL A 134 -6.72 -4.79 0.70
N GLN A 135 -6.26 -3.65 1.22
CA GLN A 135 -5.78 -3.58 2.60
C GLN A 135 -6.94 -3.63 3.59
N GLU A 136 -6.69 -4.26 4.74
CA GLU A 136 -7.71 -4.64 5.73
C GLU A 136 -8.16 -3.45 6.61
N ARG A 137 -8.90 -3.75 7.68
CA ARG A 137 -9.52 -2.77 8.57
C ARG A 137 -8.48 -1.83 9.19
N GLU A 138 -7.30 -2.35 9.49
CA GLU A 138 -6.19 -1.71 10.16
C GLU A 138 -5.70 -0.50 9.37
N TRP A 139 -5.55 -0.64 8.05
CA TRP A 139 -5.22 0.47 7.13
C TRP A 139 -6.21 1.64 7.24
N ARG A 140 -7.50 1.34 7.39
CA ARG A 140 -8.57 2.36 7.47
C ARG A 140 -8.58 3.13 8.79
N GLU A 141 -7.97 2.56 9.82
CA GLU A 141 -7.89 3.16 11.16
C GLU A 141 -6.60 3.99 11.35
N LEU A 142 -5.63 3.90 10.44
CA LEU A 142 -4.43 4.73 10.45
C LEU A 142 -4.71 6.17 10.06
N SER A 143 -4.00 7.11 10.70
CA SER A 143 -3.91 8.51 10.25
C SER A 143 -3.22 8.62 8.89
N LEU A 144 -3.43 9.72 8.16
CA LEU A 144 -2.77 9.93 6.87
C LEU A 144 -1.24 9.93 7.00
N GLY A 145 -0.69 10.53 8.06
CA GLY A 145 0.75 10.50 8.33
C GLY A 145 1.28 9.08 8.49
N ARG A 146 0.54 8.21 9.18
CA ARG A 146 0.90 6.79 9.35
C ARG A 146 0.80 6.00 8.07
N LYS A 147 -0.26 6.23 7.28
CA LYS A 147 -0.36 5.66 5.93
C LYS A 147 0.86 6.01 5.10
N ARG A 148 1.30 7.28 5.11
CA ARG A 148 2.52 7.70 4.39
C ARG A 148 3.77 6.99 4.90
N TYR A 149 3.97 6.86 6.21
CA TYR A 149 5.10 6.08 6.74
C TYR A 149 5.06 4.62 6.25
N VAL A 150 3.91 3.96 6.35
CA VAL A 150 3.73 2.56 5.91
C VAL A 150 4.10 2.43 4.43
N LEU A 151 3.61 3.32 3.58
CA LEU A 151 3.89 3.29 2.14
C LEU A 151 5.36 3.56 1.83
N TRP A 152 5.93 4.62 2.44
CA TRP A 152 7.33 4.96 2.25
C TRP A 152 8.24 3.81 2.63
N SER A 153 8.01 3.20 3.79
CA SER A 153 8.81 2.08 4.27
C SER A 153 8.64 0.84 3.39
N SER A 154 7.40 0.52 3.01
CA SER A 154 7.08 -0.70 2.23
C SER A 154 7.57 -0.66 0.79
N VAL A 155 7.64 0.52 0.16
CA VAL A 155 8.16 0.65 -1.22
C VAL A 155 9.65 0.33 -1.29
N ARG A 156 10.41 0.51 -0.20
CA ARG A 156 11.84 0.19 -0.18
C ARG A 156 12.11 -1.31 -0.25
N GLY A 157 11.34 -2.10 0.49
CA GLY A 157 11.36 -3.56 0.38
C GLY A 157 10.96 -4.02 -1.02
N ALA A 158 9.91 -3.43 -1.59
CA ALA A 158 9.49 -3.71 -2.97
C ALA A 158 10.56 -3.35 -4.01
N ALA A 159 11.24 -2.21 -3.86
CA ALA A 159 12.32 -1.78 -4.74
C ALA A 159 13.55 -2.69 -4.62
N SER A 160 13.88 -3.14 -3.41
CA SER A 160 14.94 -4.12 -3.18
C SER A 160 14.63 -5.44 -3.90
N GLU A 161 13.41 -5.96 -3.74
CA GLU A 161 12.95 -7.16 -4.43
C GLU A 161 13.02 -6.99 -5.96
N PHE A 162 12.52 -5.87 -6.47
CA PHE A 162 12.55 -5.54 -7.89
C PHE A 162 13.98 -5.58 -8.46
N LEU A 163 14.96 -4.99 -7.77
CA LEU A 163 16.35 -5.00 -8.20
C LEU A 163 16.96 -6.40 -8.12
N SER A 164 16.72 -7.13 -7.02
CA SER A 164 17.30 -8.45 -6.79
C SER A 164 16.82 -9.53 -7.76
N THR A 165 15.60 -9.36 -8.29
CA THR A 165 14.96 -10.29 -9.24
C THR A 165 15.19 -9.91 -10.70
N GLY A 166 16.03 -8.90 -10.97
CA GLY A 166 16.28 -8.43 -12.33
C GLY A 166 15.10 -7.68 -12.97
N GLY A 167 14.24 -7.07 -12.14
CA GLY A 167 13.10 -6.28 -12.58
C GLY A 167 11.76 -7.02 -12.58
N ASP A 168 11.58 -8.06 -11.74
CA ASP A 168 10.29 -8.72 -11.61
C ASP A 168 9.30 -7.84 -10.82
N GLU A 169 8.39 -7.20 -11.56
CA GLU A 169 7.34 -6.35 -10.98
C GLU A 169 6.35 -7.15 -10.12
N SER A 170 6.03 -8.39 -10.49
CA SER A 170 5.04 -9.18 -9.74
C SER A 170 5.58 -9.55 -8.36
N ALA A 171 6.86 -9.94 -8.29
CA ALA A 171 7.56 -10.17 -7.02
C ALA A 171 7.59 -8.89 -6.17
N ALA A 172 7.96 -7.75 -6.77
CA ALA A 172 8.01 -6.46 -6.08
C ALA A 172 6.65 -6.03 -5.51
N LEU A 173 5.56 -6.15 -6.28
CA LEU A 173 4.22 -5.79 -5.82
C LEU A 173 3.68 -6.76 -4.75
N THR A 174 4.08 -8.04 -4.81
CA THR A 174 3.76 -9.01 -3.76
C THR A 174 4.44 -8.64 -2.44
N VAL A 175 5.73 -8.28 -2.49
CA VAL A 175 6.46 -7.79 -1.32
C VAL A 175 5.82 -6.51 -0.78
N LEU A 176 5.53 -5.55 -1.66
CA LEU A 176 4.87 -4.30 -1.29
C LEU A 176 3.57 -4.52 -0.51
N SER A 177 2.68 -5.36 -1.05
CA SER A 177 1.37 -5.63 -0.43
C SER A 177 1.51 -6.30 0.94
N ARG A 178 2.40 -7.31 1.05
CA ARG A 178 2.71 -7.97 2.33
C ARG A 178 3.25 -6.99 3.37
N GLU A 179 4.15 -6.11 2.94
CA GLU A 179 4.81 -5.13 3.79
C GLU A 179 3.87 -4.03 4.28
N ILE A 180 2.97 -3.55 3.41
CA ILE A 180 1.92 -2.60 3.80
C ILE A 180 1.03 -3.21 4.88
N ARG A 181 0.56 -4.46 4.67
CA ARG A 181 -0.29 -5.16 5.62
C ARG A 181 0.39 -5.34 6.97
N SER A 182 1.59 -5.91 6.97
CA SER A 182 2.34 -6.23 8.19
C SER A 182 2.60 -4.97 9.04
N ARG A 183 2.97 -3.86 8.40
CA ARG A 183 3.21 -2.58 9.11
C ARG A 183 1.92 -1.92 9.58
N ALA A 184 0.84 -2.00 8.80
CA ALA A 184 -0.45 -1.47 9.21
C ALA A 184 -1.01 -2.21 10.43
N ASP A 185 -0.92 -3.54 10.44
CA ASP A 185 -1.33 -4.39 11.56
C ASP A 185 -0.53 -4.06 12.82
N TRP A 186 0.80 -3.97 12.69
CA TRP A 186 1.68 -3.63 13.79
C TRP A 186 1.36 -2.25 14.40
N LEU A 187 1.19 -1.21 13.56
CA LEU A 187 0.82 0.12 14.01
C LEU A 187 -0.55 0.14 14.70
N SER A 188 -1.52 -0.58 14.14
CA SER A 188 -2.87 -0.69 14.71
C SER A 188 -2.84 -1.30 16.12
N ARG A 189 -2.10 -2.41 16.29
CA ARG A 189 -1.91 -3.03 17.62
C ARG A 189 -1.22 -2.10 18.61
N LYS A 190 -0.17 -1.40 18.19
CA LYS A 190 0.57 -0.44 19.03
C LYS A 190 -0.24 0.80 19.41
N GLN A 191 -1.15 1.23 18.54
CA GLN A 191 -2.12 2.29 18.83
C GLN A 191 -3.15 1.79 19.84
N ALA A 192 -3.65 0.56 19.70
CA ALA A 192 -4.61 -0.04 20.62
C ALA A 192 -4.02 -0.24 22.03
N SER A 193 -2.72 -0.52 22.15
CA SER A 193 -2.03 -0.63 23.44
C SER A 193 -1.70 0.72 24.09
N GLY A 194 -1.97 1.86 23.43
CA GLY A 194 -1.68 3.20 23.95
C GLY A 194 -0.19 3.54 24.01
N THR A 195 0.67 2.76 23.35
CA THR A 195 2.14 2.91 23.42
C THR A 195 2.72 3.91 22.43
N LEU A 196 1.89 4.48 21.54
CA LEU A 196 2.32 5.44 20.52
C LEU A 196 1.75 6.83 20.80
N SER A 197 2.60 7.84 20.73
CA SER A 197 2.17 9.23 20.63
C SER A 197 1.44 9.49 19.30
N LYS A 198 0.71 10.61 19.17
CA LYS A 198 0.04 10.98 17.91
C LYS A 198 1.02 11.23 16.74
N SER A 199 2.25 11.67 17.04
CA SER A 199 3.28 11.97 16.05
C SER A 199 4.15 10.78 15.67
N ASP A 200 4.11 9.70 16.46
CA ASP A 200 4.95 8.53 16.20
C ASP A 200 4.54 7.86 14.88
N TYR A 201 5.54 7.61 14.05
CA TYR A 201 5.41 7.01 12.71
C TYR A 201 4.49 7.82 11.79
N CYS A 202 4.40 9.13 11.97
CA CYS A 202 3.66 10.04 11.09
C CYS A 202 4.60 10.75 10.13
N PHE A 203 4.51 10.44 8.84
CA PHE A 203 5.28 11.13 7.80
C PHE A 203 4.46 12.28 7.23
N LEU A 204 4.88 13.50 7.59
CA LEU A 204 4.29 14.74 7.08
C LEU A 204 4.90 15.09 5.71
N PRO A 205 4.14 15.76 4.83
CA PRO A 205 4.67 16.25 3.56
C PRO A 205 5.75 17.32 3.79
N ASP A 206 6.64 17.46 2.80
CA ASP A 206 7.66 18.52 2.76
C ASP A 206 7.00 19.92 2.83
N PRO A 207 7.61 20.93 3.47
CA PRO A 207 7.07 22.28 3.51
C PRO A 207 6.79 22.91 2.14
N ALA A 208 7.53 22.52 1.10
CA ALA A 208 7.32 22.97 -0.28
C ALA A 208 6.23 22.18 -1.03
N TRP A 209 5.67 21.13 -0.42
CA TRP A 209 4.59 20.36 -1.02
C TRP A 209 3.32 21.21 -1.15
N ARG A 210 2.83 21.34 -2.38
CA ARG A 210 1.57 22.03 -2.67
C ARG A 210 0.42 21.08 -2.39
N ARG A 211 -0.24 21.31 -1.26
CA ARG A 211 -1.43 20.57 -0.87
C ARG A 211 -2.55 20.75 -1.92
N PRO A 212 -3.30 19.69 -2.26
CA PRO A 212 -4.42 19.83 -3.17
C PRO A 212 -5.52 20.74 -2.63
N LEU A 213 -6.04 21.59 -3.50
CA LEU A 213 -7.08 22.57 -3.17
C LEU A 213 -8.34 21.89 -2.63
N MET A 214 -8.67 20.68 -3.09
CA MET A 214 -9.77 19.89 -2.51
C MET A 214 -9.60 19.61 -1.02
N VAL A 215 -8.37 19.32 -0.58
CA VAL A 215 -8.07 19.10 0.83
C VAL A 215 -8.20 20.43 1.58
N ASP A 216 -7.67 21.52 1.04
CA ASP A 216 -7.76 22.85 1.68
C ASP A 216 -9.20 23.32 1.84
N VAL A 217 -10.02 23.22 0.78
CA VAL A 217 -11.44 23.58 0.84
C VAL A 217 -12.16 22.71 1.87
N ALA A 218 -11.90 21.40 1.89
CA ALA A 218 -12.53 20.50 2.84
C ALA A 218 -12.14 20.84 4.29
N LEU A 219 -10.86 21.08 4.55
CA LEU A 219 -10.38 21.45 5.89
C LEU A 219 -10.90 22.82 6.31
N GLU A 220 -10.99 23.79 5.40
CA GLU A 220 -11.52 25.11 5.72
C GLU A 220 -13.03 25.10 5.97
N CYS A 221 -13.79 24.39 5.13
CA CYS A 221 -15.24 24.55 5.06
C CYS A 221 -16.03 23.46 5.79
N LEU A 222 -15.60 22.20 5.70
CA LEU A 222 -16.38 21.03 6.16
C LEU A 222 -15.74 20.33 7.36
N LEU A 223 -14.40 20.30 7.44
CA LEU A 223 -13.59 19.55 8.39
C LEU A 223 -12.44 20.39 8.96
N PRO A 224 -12.68 21.46 9.74
CA PRO A 224 -11.61 22.27 10.32
C PRO A 224 -10.98 21.59 11.52
N ILE A 225 -10.26 20.51 11.22
CA ILE A 225 -9.48 19.69 12.15
C ILE A 225 -8.00 20.07 12.11
N GLY A 226 -7.60 20.97 11.19
CA GLY A 226 -6.21 21.44 11.07
C GLY A 226 -5.23 20.28 10.88
N ASP A 227 -4.17 20.26 11.69
CA ASP A 227 -3.10 19.25 11.61
C ASP A 227 -3.54 17.86 12.06
N ASP A 228 -4.66 17.73 12.78
CA ASP A 228 -5.25 16.41 13.07
C ASP A 228 -5.60 15.67 11.76
N TYR A 229 -5.77 16.37 10.63
CA TYR A 229 -5.89 15.73 9.31
C TYR A 229 -4.77 14.71 9.05
N TRP A 230 -3.54 15.03 9.47
CA TRP A 230 -2.36 14.17 9.32
C TRP A 230 -2.19 13.21 10.49
N LEU A 231 -2.49 13.67 11.70
CA LEU A 231 -2.07 13.03 12.94
C LEU A 231 -3.13 12.10 13.53
N ALA A 232 -4.42 12.29 13.23
CA ALA A 232 -5.49 11.51 13.81
C ALA A 232 -6.71 11.35 12.88
N PRO A 233 -7.23 10.14 12.68
CA PRO A 233 -8.55 10.00 12.07
C PRO A 233 -9.61 10.71 12.95
N PRO A 234 -10.63 11.38 12.37
CA PRO A 234 -11.71 11.99 13.14
C PRO A 234 -12.38 10.93 14.00
N ILE A 235 -12.44 11.17 15.31
CA ILE A 235 -12.88 10.19 16.31
C ILE A 235 -14.32 9.75 16.02
N LEU A 236 -14.50 8.43 15.88
CA LEU A 236 -15.79 7.76 16.07
C LEU A 236 -16.21 8.01 17.52
N ALA A 237 -17.11 8.96 17.75
CA ALA A 237 -17.93 8.89 18.94
C ALA A 237 -18.66 7.54 18.89
N ARG A 238 -18.30 6.60 19.79
CA ARG A 238 -19.17 5.48 20.14
C ARG A 238 -20.42 6.09 20.77
N GLN A 239 -21.37 6.55 19.95
CA GLN A 239 -22.71 6.90 20.41
C GLN A 239 -23.74 6.22 19.52
N GLN A 240 -24.81 5.81 20.19
CA GLN A 240 -25.82 4.84 19.81
C GLN A 240 -26.40 5.04 18.42
N GLU A 241 -26.70 3.92 17.78
CA GLU A 241 -27.51 3.83 16.57
C GLU A 241 -28.89 4.44 16.83
N GLY A 242 -29.09 5.65 16.31
CA GLY A 242 -30.42 6.17 16.00
C GLY A 242 -30.68 6.03 14.48
N PRO A 243 -31.92 5.83 14.03
CA PRO A 243 -32.26 5.65 12.62
C PRO A 243 -32.21 7.01 11.89
N GLY A 244 -31.01 7.56 11.75
CA GLY A 244 -30.75 8.84 11.11
C GLY A 244 -30.32 8.65 9.67
N LEU A 245 -31.25 8.91 8.74
CA LEU A 245 -31.02 9.29 7.33
C LEU A 245 -30.09 8.41 6.46
N ARG A 246 -29.62 7.25 6.94
CA ARG A 246 -28.89 6.25 6.14
C ARG A 246 -29.73 5.72 4.96
N SER A 247 -31.06 5.77 5.05
CA SER A 247 -31.99 5.21 4.07
C SER A 247 -32.29 6.07 2.84
N ARG A 248 -31.82 7.33 2.77
CA ARG A 248 -32.20 8.24 1.65
C ARG A 248 -31.06 8.75 0.76
N LEU A 249 -29.79 8.72 1.19
CA LEU A 249 -28.70 9.40 0.46
C LEU A 249 -27.50 8.53 0.06
N LEU A 250 -27.46 7.25 0.46
CA LEU A 250 -26.43 6.28 0.00
C LEU A 250 -26.68 5.74 -1.43
N ARG A 251 -27.76 6.15 -2.11
CA ARG A 251 -28.22 5.60 -3.40
C ARG A 251 -27.42 6.00 -4.64
N ARG A 252 -26.27 6.71 -4.57
CA ARG A 252 -25.61 7.21 -5.81
C ARG A 252 -24.08 7.27 -5.88
N THR A 253 -23.32 6.87 -4.87
CA THR A 253 -21.85 7.15 -4.85
C THR A 253 -20.94 5.95 -4.60
N GLN A 254 -21.43 4.72 -4.76
CA GLN A 254 -20.57 3.58 -5.07
C GLN A 254 -20.82 3.18 -6.52
N THR A 255 -19.78 3.28 -7.33
CA THR A 255 -19.73 2.86 -8.73
C THR A 255 -20.09 1.38 -8.87
N GLN A 256 -21.37 1.09 -9.07
CA GLN A 256 -21.87 0.00 -9.88
C GLN A 256 -22.91 0.64 -10.78
N ILE A 257 -22.47 1.12 -11.94
CA ILE A 257 -23.42 1.47 -12.99
C ILE A 257 -23.75 0.14 -13.66
N PRO A 258 -24.96 -0.42 -13.45
CA PRO A 258 -25.34 -1.66 -14.09
C PRO A 258 -25.41 -1.41 -15.60
N ARG A 259 -24.93 -2.37 -16.38
CA ARG A 259 -25.00 -2.29 -17.84
C ARG A 259 -26.47 -2.16 -18.28
N PRO A 260 -26.82 -1.23 -19.20
CA PRO A 260 -28.16 -1.16 -19.75
C PRO A 260 -28.63 -2.53 -20.25
N GLY A 261 -29.88 -2.90 -19.92
CA GLY A 261 -30.43 -4.23 -20.25
C GLY A 261 -29.98 -5.38 -19.35
N LEU A 262 -29.19 -5.14 -18.29
CA LEU A 262 -28.75 -6.19 -17.36
C LEU A 262 -29.91 -6.98 -16.75
N ARG A 263 -31.01 -6.31 -16.38
CA ARG A 263 -32.20 -6.97 -15.84
C ARG A 263 -32.81 -7.95 -16.84
N ASP A 264 -33.05 -7.48 -18.07
CA ASP A 264 -33.66 -8.28 -19.13
C ASP A 264 -32.74 -9.45 -19.53
N PHE A 265 -31.42 -9.21 -19.56
CA PHE A 265 -30.43 -10.26 -19.77
C PHE A 265 -30.47 -11.32 -18.68
N LEU A 266 -30.57 -10.93 -17.41
CA LEU A 266 -30.66 -11.89 -16.29
C LEU A 266 -31.96 -12.69 -16.35
N ASP A 267 -33.09 -12.05 -16.67
CA ASP A 267 -34.37 -12.75 -16.84
C ASP A 267 -34.33 -13.73 -18.04
N TYR A 268 -33.69 -13.35 -19.15
CA TYR A 268 -33.39 -14.27 -20.25
C TYR A 268 -32.47 -15.43 -19.81
N ALA A 269 -31.40 -15.15 -19.09
CA ALA A 269 -30.47 -16.17 -18.60
C ALA A 269 -31.19 -17.16 -17.66
N ARG A 270 -32.08 -16.67 -16.80
CA ARG A 270 -32.85 -17.49 -15.86
C ARG A 270 -33.84 -18.43 -16.54
N THR A 271 -34.37 -18.03 -17.71
CA THR A 271 -35.31 -18.83 -18.51
C THR A 271 -34.60 -19.76 -19.50
N THR A 272 -33.36 -19.43 -19.88
CA THR A 272 -32.58 -20.19 -20.87
C THR A 272 -31.69 -21.27 -20.24
N PHE A 273 -31.20 -21.03 -19.02
CA PHE A 273 -30.29 -21.94 -18.31
C PHE A 273 -30.91 -22.49 -17.03
N ASP A 274 -30.61 -23.75 -16.72
CA ASP A 274 -31.11 -24.43 -15.51
C ASP A 274 -30.67 -23.72 -14.23
N GLU A 275 -29.41 -23.24 -14.20
CA GLU A 275 -28.81 -22.51 -13.10
C GLU A 275 -28.01 -21.31 -13.62
N VAL A 276 -28.15 -20.18 -12.93
CA VAL A 276 -27.24 -19.02 -13.05
C VAL A 276 -26.40 -18.98 -11.78
N VAL A 277 -25.09 -18.82 -11.93
CA VAL A 277 -24.13 -18.78 -10.80
C VAL A 277 -23.25 -17.54 -10.88
N LEU A 278 -22.80 -17.07 -9.71
CA LEU A 278 -21.84 -15.99 -9.58
C LEU A 278 -20.43 -16.56 -9.48
N PHE A 279 -19.66 -16.42 -10.57
CA PHE A 279 -18.27 -16.86 -10.66
C PHE A 279 -17.37 -15.62 -10.83
N THR A 280 -16.98 -15.00 -9.72
CA THR A 280 -16.29 -13.69 -9.69
C THR A 280 -15.07 -13.69 -8.78
N THR A 281 -14.13 -12.77 -9.01
CA THR A 281 -12.99 -12.48 -8.11
C THR A 281 -13.40 -11.61 -6.92
N VAL A 282 -14.58 -10.99 -6.97
CA VAL A 282 -15.16 -10.19 -5.88
C VAL A 282 -15.59 -11.10 -4.74
N SER A 283 -15.23 -10.76 -3.50
CA SER A 283 -15.58 -11.60 -2.33
C SER A 283 -17.09 -11.81 -2.16
N ARG A 284 -17.49 -12.97 -1.65
CA ARG A 284 -18.90 -13.35 -1.42
C ARG A 284 -19.71 -12.28 -0.70
N HIS A 285 -19.16 -11.70 0.37
CA HIS A 285 -19.83 -10.64 1.14
C HIS A 285 -20.04 -9.37 0.30
N MET A 286 -19.07 -9.00 -0.53
CA MET A 286 -19.21 -7.86 -1.43
C MET A 286 -20.20 -8.18 -2.55
N SER A 287 -20.11 -9.33 -3.22
CA SER A 287 -21.06 -9.74 -4.27
C SER A 287 -22.51 -9.76 -3.79
N LEU A 288 -22.78 -10.23 -2.56
CA LEU A 288 -24.12 -10.19 -1.97
C LEU A 288 -24.61 -8.76 -1.74
N ARG A 289 -23.75 -7.87 -1.23
CA ARG A 289 -24.09 -6.46 -1.04
C ARG A 289 -24.41 -5.76 -2.36
N ILE A 290 -23.64 -6.07 -3.40
CA ILE A 290 -23.85 -5.57 -4.77
C ILE A 290 -25.19 -6.05 -5.32
N ALA A 291 -25.47 -7.35 -5.23
CA ALA A 291 -26.71 -7.93 -5.74
C ALA A 291 -27.95 -7.36 -5.00
N LEU A 292 -27.88 -7.21 -3.68
CA LEU A 292 -28.95 -6.59 -2.88
C LEU A 292 -29.20 -5.14 -3.30
N LEU A 293 -28.14 -4.35 -3.47
CA LEU A 293 -28.24 -2.96 -3.91
C LEU A 293 -28.88 -2.84 -5.30
N LEU A 294 -28.39 -3.60 -6.27
CA LEU A 294 -28.92 -3.59 -7.63
C LEU A 294 -30.39 -4.06 -7.70
N ALA A 295 -30.79 -4.99 -6.82
CA ALA A 295 -32.16 -5.47 -6.74
C ALA A 295 -33.09 -4.40 -6.13
N GLU A 296 -32.65 -3.72 -5.07
CA GLU A 296 -33.37 -2.58 -4.47
C GLU A 296 -33.56 -1.41 -5.44
N GLU A 297 -32.58 -1.19 -6.32
CA GLU A 297 -32.61 -0.15 -7.36
C GLU A 297 -33.35 -0.59 -8.64
N GLY A 298 -33.80 -1.84 -8.70
CA GLY A 298 -34.56 -2.38 -9.83
C GLY A 298 -33.73 -2.71 -11.07
N HIS A 299 -32.40 -2.70 -10.96
CA HIS A 299 -31.46 -2.99 -12.04
C HIS A 299 -31.19 -4.48 -12.28
N VAL A 300 -31.51 -5.33 -11.30
CA VAL A 300 -31.52 -6.79 -11.45
C VAL A 300 -32.81 -7.37 -10.86
N PRO A 301 -33.21 -8.59 -11.25
CA PRO A 301 -34.37 -9.26 -10.66
C PRO A 301 -34.12 -9.67 -9.20
N GLY A 302 -35.17 -9.71 -8.37
CA GLY A 302 -35.04 -10.04 -6.95
C GLY A 302 -34.42 -11.41 -6.65
N TRP A 303 -34.62 -12.39 -7.54
CA TRP A 303 -34.03 -13.73 -7.41
C TRP A 303 -32.50 -13.73 -7.52
N PHE A 304 -31.91 -12.71 -8.16
CA PHE A 304 -30.47 -12.61 -8.36
C PHE A 304 -29.69 -12.52 -7.03
N THR A 305 -30.32 -11.98 -5.98
CA THR A 305 -29.74 -11.88 -4.64
C THR A 305 -29.44 -13.24 -3.99
N GLY A 306 -30.11 -14.30 -4.46
CA GLY A 306 -29.96 -15.67 -3.96
C GLY A 306 -29.14 -16.58 -4.86
N VAL A 307 -28.49 -16.05 -5.91
CA VAL A 307 -27.68 -16.84 -6.84
C VAL A 307 -26.51 -17.52 -6.13
N ARG A 308 -26.23 -18.78 -6.49
CA ARG A 308 -25.10 -19.54 -5.95
C ARG A 308 -23.79 -18.82 -6.26
N TYR A 309 -23.07 -18.46 -5.20
CA TYR A 309 -21.70 -17.98 -5.29
C TYR A 309 -20.75 -19.17 -5.40
N VAL A 310 -19.90 -19.17 -6.42
CA VAL A 310 -18.91 -20.22 -6.65
C VAL A 310 -17.65 -19.88 -5.86
N GLU A 311 -17.27 -20.71 -4.90
CA GLU A 311 -15.96 -20.62 -4.25
C GLU A 311 -14.93 -21.32 -5.13
N TRP A 312 -13.85 -20.61 -5.47
CA TRP A 312 -12.82 -21.08 -6.37
C TRP A 312 -11.46 -20.52 -5.98
N THR A 313 -10.40 -21.19 -6.41
CA THR A 313 -9.01 -20.82 -6.13
C THR A 313 -8.15 -20.99 -7.37
N GLY A 314 -7.06 -20.23 -7.46
CA GLY A 314 -6.09 -20.29 -8.55
C GLY A 314 -6.16 -19.08 -9.48
N PRO A 315 -5.29 -19.03 -10.51
CA PRO A 315 -5.13 -17.85 -11.35
C PRO A 315 -6.21 -17.68 -12.42
N THR A 316 -7.08 -18.68 -12.62
CA THR A 316 -8.09 -18.69 -13.70
C THR A 316 -9.37 -19.37 -13.24
N LYS A 317 -10.50 -18.96 -13.81
CA LYS A 317 -11.84 -19.51 -13.58
C LYS A 317 -11.98 -20.84 -14.29
N ASP A 318 -11.80 -21.92 -13.54
CA ASP A 318 -12.02 -23.29 -13.99
C ASP A 318 -13.51 -23.68 -13.84
N LEU A 319 -14.21 -23.97 -14.93
CA LEU A 319 -15.62 -24.38 -14.93
C LEU A 319 -15.87 -25.67 -14.13
N ARG A 320 -14.83 -26.43 -13.77
CA ARG A 320 -14.94 -27.58 -12.86
C ARG A 320 -15.36 -27.20 -11.44
N PHE A 321 -15.20 -25.94 -11.03
CA PHE A 321 -15.79 -25.43 -9.78
C PHE A 321 -17.32 -25.26 -9.88
N VAL A 322 -17.87 -25.20 -11.10
CA VAL A 322 -19.31 -25.04 -11.36
C VAL A 322 -19.96 -26.39 -11.62
N SER A 323 -19.40 -27.19 -12.55
CA SER A 323 -19.84 -28.56 -12.86
C SER A 323 -18.62 -29.45 -13.13
N PRO A 324 -18.60 -30.71 -12.62
CA PRO A 324 -17.50 -31.64 -12.86
C PRO A 324 -17.33 -32.03 -14.34
N LEU A 325 -18.35 -31.86 -15.19
CA LEU A 325 -18.32 -32.20 -16.61
C LEU A 325 -18.24 -30.93 -17.47
N LEU A 326 -17.12 -30.76 -18.16
CA LEU A 326 -16.88 -29.64 -19.07
C LEU A 326 -17.87 -29.66 -20.25
N GLY A 327 -18.51 -28.51 -20.51
CA GLY A 327 -19.54 -28.33 -21.52
C GLY A 327 -20.97 -28.32 -20.97
N GLN A 328 -21.17 -28.56 -19.67
CA GLN A 328 -22.46 -28.35 -19.00
C GLN A 328 -22.67 -26.91 -18.50
N ALA A 329 -21.60 -26.11 -18.45
CA ALA A 329 -21.65 -24.71 -18.05
C ALA A 329 -20.92 -23.84 -19.09
N LEU A 330 -21.40 -22.62 -19.25
CA LEU A 330 -20.73 -21.57 -20.03
C LEU A 330 -20.21 -20.50 -19.07
N LEU A 331 -19.02 -19.97 -19.34
CA LEU A 331 -18.46 -18.84 -18.62
C LEU A 331 -18.72 -17.57 -19.43
N LEU A 332 -19.47 -16.62 -18.88
CA LEU A 332 -19.60 -15.28 -19.42
C LEU A 332 -18.62 -14.36 -18.69
N ASP A 333 -17.66 -13.79 -19.41
CA ASP A 333 -16.61 -12.95 -18.81
C ASP A 333 -16.03 -11.97 -19.84
N ASP A 334 -15.59 -10.80 -19.40
CA ASP A 334 -14.97 -9.76 -20.23
C ASP A 334 -13.44 -9.82 -20.22
N HIS A 335 -12.85 -10.70 -19.41
CA HIS A 335 -11.41 -10.78 -19.22
C HIS A 335 -10.85 -12.16 -19.64
N ARG A 336 -10.42 -12.24 -20.90
CA ARG A 336 -9.79 -13.44 -21.49
C ARG A 336 -8.70 -14.10 -20.62
N PRO A 337 -7.82 -13.36 -19.90
CA PRO A 337 -6.82 -13.97 -19.02
C PRO A 337 -7.39 -14.79 -17.86
N TYR A 338 -8.64 -14.56 -17.45
CA TYR A 338 -9.28 -15.38 -16.42
C TYR A 338 -9.80 -16.72 -16.93
N ILE A 339 -9.76 -16.99 -18.24
CA ILE A 339 -10.30 -18.24 -18.78
C ILE A 339 -9.29 -19.37 -18.59
N HIS A 340 -9.72 -20.44 -17.91
CA HIS A 340 -8.85 -21.59 -17.66
C HIS A 340 -8.36 -22.24 -18.96
N ARG A 341 -7.08 -22.64 -18.97
CA ARG A 341 -6.44 -23.23 -20.14
C ARG A 341 -7.21 -24.46 -20.62
N GLY A 342 -7.57 -24.48 -21.90
CA GLY A 342 -8.33 -25.58 -22.51
C GLY A 342 -9.86 -25.45 -22.41
N GLN A 343 -10.38 -24.39 -21.77
CA GLN A 343 -11.83 -24.16 -21.62
C GLN A 343 -12.34 -22.98 -22.45
N HIS A 344 -11.51 -22.36 -23.29
CA HIS A 344 -11.89 -21.22 -24.14
C HIS A 344 -13.11 -21.46 -25.04
N LYS A 345 -13.38 -22.72 -25.41
CA LYS A 345 -14.56 -23.11 -26.20
C LYS A 345 -15.89 -23.02 -25.43
N PHE A 346 -15.85 -22.86 -24.11
CA PHE A 346 -17.01 -22.69 -23.25
C PHE A 346 -17.12 -21.26 -22.70
N TRP A 347 -16.25 -20.37 -23.15
CA TRP A 347 -16.28 -18.96 -22.81
C TRP A 347 -17.10 -18.19 -23.84
N VAL A 348 -18.03 -17.39 -23.34
CA VAL A 348 -18.75 -16.38 -24.10
C VAL A 348 -18.13 -15.05 -23.69
N GLU A 349 -17.51 -14.35 -24.63
CA GLU A 349 -16.93 -13.04 -24.37
C GLU A 349 -18.05 -12.02 -24.14
N ALA A 350 -18.03 -11.40 -22.96
CA ALA A 350 -18.81 -10.20 -22.71
C ALA A 350 -17.94 -9.01 -23.16
N PRO A 351 -18.40 -8.15 -24.09
CA PRO A 351 -17.64 -6.95 -24.43
C PRO A 351 -17.39 -6.11 -23.19
N LEU A 352 -16.13 -5.69 -23.01
CA LEU A 352 -15.68 -4.88 -21.88
C LEU A 352 -16.54 -3.61 -21.78
N PHE A 353 -17.12 -3.38 -20.61
CA PHE A 353 -18.02 -2.26 -20.34
C PHE A 353 -17.29 -1.19 -19.51
N ALA A 354 -16.88 -0.08 -20.15
CA ALA A 354 -16.17 1.02 -19.50
C ALA A 354 -16.83 2.38 -19.83
N SER A 355 -17.11 3.17 -18.79
CA SER A 355 -17.68 4.52 -18.88
C SER A 355 -16.73 5.52 -19.58
N PRO A 356 -17.23 6.56 -20.29
CA PRO A 356 -18.64 6.99 -20.50
C PRO A 356 -19.30 6.42 -21.78
N TYR A 357 -20.65 6.28 -21.80
CA TYR A 357 -21.37 5.50 -22.83
C TYR A 357 -22.12 6.32 -23.90
N LEU A 358 -22.25 5.74 -25.09
CA LEU A 358 -23.15 6.15 -26.19
C LEU A 358 -24.54 5.49 -26.02
N ALA A 359 -25.59 6.06 -26.64
CA ALA A 359 -27.00 5.68 -26.41
C ALA A 359 -27.41 4.29 -26.96
N ASP A 360 -26.50 3.61 -27.65
CA ASP A 360 -26.72 2.46 -28.52
C ASP A 360 -25.91 1.21 -28.11
N ASP A 361 -25.20 1.23 -26.99
CA ASP A 361 -24.50 0.06 -26.42
C ASP A 361 -25.50 -0.90 -25.74
N THR A 362 -25.89 -1.96 -26.46
CA THR A 362 -26.76 -3.04 -25.98
C THR A 362 -25.99 -4.36 -25.85
N ILE A 363 -26.33 -5.17 -24.83
CA ILE A 363 -25.72 -6.50 -24.61
C ILE A 363 -26.25 -7.49 -25.66
N ALA A 364 -25.62 -7.61 -26.82
CA ALA A 364 -25.86 -8.74 -27.72
C ALA A 364 -24.67 -9.04 -28.64
N PRO A 365 -24.22 -10.31 -28.69
CA PRO A 365 -23.73 -10.91 -29.92
C PRO A 365 -24.85 -11.70 -30.59
N GLU A 366 -24.98 -11.57 -31.92
CA GLU A 366 -25.88 -12.39 -32.74
C GLU A 366 -25.56 -13.89 -32.60
N PRO A 367 -26.57 -14.79 -32.68
CA PRO A 367 -26.39 -16.21 -32.43
C PRO A 367 -25.75 -16.91 -33.63
N GLN A 368 -24.44 -17.13 -33.59
CA GLN A 368 -23.76 -18.02 -34.54
C GLN A 368 -23.70 -19.46 -33.98
N THR A 369 -24.44 -20.32 -34.68
CA THR A 369 -24.43 -21.80 -34.74
C THR A 369 -23.36 -22.57 -33.94
N LYS A 370 -23.82 -23.52 -33.11
CA LYS A 370 -23.05 -24.54 -32.38
C LYS A 370 -22.14 -25.40 -33.29
N PRO A 371 -20.82 -25.52 -33.04
CA PRO A 371 -20.01 -26.60 -33.61
C PRO A 371 -19.92 -27.82 -32.67
N ARG A 372 -19.87 -29.01 -33.29
CA ARG A 372 -19.84 -30.35 -32.67
C ARG A 372 -18.47 -30.68 -32.05
N LEU A 373 -18.51 -31.52 -31.01
CA LEU A 373 -17.37 -32.02 -30.24
C LEU A 373 -16.62 -33.13 -31.01
N GLY A 374 -15.31 -33.00 -31.17
CA GLY A 374 -14.39 -34.09 -31.51
C GLY A 374 -13.40 -34.33 -30.36
N SER A 375 -13.22 -35.59 -29.97
CA SER A 375 -12.26 -36.03 -28.95
C SER A 375 -10.83 -35.92 -29.45
N LEU A 376 -9.85 -35.80 -28.55
CA LEU A 376 -8.59 -36.56 -28.55
C LEU A 376 -7.71 -36.21 -27.33
N HIS A 377 -7.01 -37.25 -26.89
CA HIS A 377 -6.23 -37.44 -25.66
C HIS A 377 -4.83 -36.77 -25.66
N ASP A 378 -4.27 -36.66 -24.44
CA ASP A 378 -2.87 -36.89 -24.04
C ASP A 378 -1.71 -36.09 -24.67
N ARG A 379 -0.93 -35.36 -23.85
CA ARG A 379 0.28 -35.88 -23.15
C ARG A 379 1.17 -34.75 -22.58
N ALA A 380 1.62 -34.98 -21.35
CA ALA A 380 2.94 -34.73 -20.75
C ALA A 380 3.63 -33.35 -20.86
N ARG A 381 4.04 -32.80 -19.70
CA ARG A 381 5.44 -32.89 -19.22
C ARG A 381 5.58 -32.41 -17.76
N HIS A 382 6.16 -33.28 -16.94
CA HIS A 382 6.71 -33.00 -15.60
C HIS A 382 8.09 -32.36 -15.70
N SER A 383 8.47 -31.58 -14.68
CA SER A 383 9.85 -31.35 -14.21
C SER A 383 9.80 -30.73 -12.80
N ILE A 384 9.65 -31.55 -11.75
CA ILE A 384 10.64 -31.86 -10.69
C ILE A 384 11.03 -30.65 -9.80
N ALA A 385 10.42 -30.60 -8.62
CA ALA A 385 10.83 -29.80 -7.47
C ALA A 385 11.89 -30.56 -6.66
N GLY A 386 13.04 -29.92 -6.41
CA GLY A 386 14.00 -30.37 -5.40
C GLY A 386 13.54 -29.95 -4.00
N VAL A 387 13.52 -30.89 -3.06
CA VAL A 387 13.22 -30.64 -1.65
C VAL A 387 14.34 -29.77 -1.05
N SER A 388 14.07 -28.49 -0.80
CA SER A 388 14.98 -27.60 -0.07
C SER A 388 14.97 -27.97 1.41
N VAL A 389 16.08 -28.50 1.95
CA VAL A 389 16.24 -28.77 3.38
C VAL A 389 16.30 -27.46 4.18
N THR A 390 15.42 -27.30 5.17
CA THR A 390 15.38 -26.13 6.05
C THR A 390 16.66 -26.03 6.90
N ARG A 391 17.27 -24.84 6.93
CA ARG A 391 18.50 -24.55 7.66
C ARG A 391 18.19 -24.16 9.11
N THR A 392 18.94 -24.70 10.05
CA THR A 392 18.74 -24.55 11.52
C THR A 392 20.03 -24.09 12.20
N SER A 393 19.97 -23.70 13.47
CA SER A 393 21.17 -23.33 14.25
C SER A 393 22.16 -24.48 14.43
N LEU A 394 21.71 -25.73 14.31
CA LEU A 394 22.57 -26.92 14.35
C LEU A 394 23.21 -27.23 12.99
N SER A 395 22.39 -27.28 11.93
CA SER A 395 22.89 -27.62 10.59
C SER A 395 23.76 -26.52 9.99
N HIS A 396 23.47 -25.28 10.35
CA HIS A 396 24.17 -24.09 9.87
C HIS A 396 24.41 -23.15 11.06
N PRO A 397 25.46 -23.40 11.88
CA PRO A 397 25.79 -22.56 13.03
C PRO A 397 25.89 -21.08 12.67
N LEU A 398 25.52 -20.22 13.63
CA LEU A 398 25.51 -18.77 13.40
C LEU A 398 26.92 -18.28 13.08
N GLN A 399 27.08 -17.67 11.91
CA GLN A 399 28.36 -17.09 11.49
C GLN A 399 28.41 -15.61 11.89
N ILE A 400 29.45 -15.22 12.63
CA ILE A 400 29.69 -13.85 13.07
C ILE A 400 30.94 -13.32 12.36
N ALA A 401 30.74 -12.55 11.29
CA ALA A 401 31.83 -11.93 10.54
C ALA A 401 32.50 -10.88 11.43
N THR A 402 33.80 -11.06 11.72
CA THR A 402 34.50 -10.35 12.78
C THR A 402 35.41 -9.26 12.21
N LEU A 403 35.26 -8.03 12.71
CA LEU A 403 36.09 -6.87 12.40
C LEU A 403 36.81 -6.40 13.67
N PRO A 404 38.15 -6.49 13.75
CA PRO A 404 38.89 -6.02 14.92
C PRO A 404 38.84 -4.49 15.04
N VAL A 405 38.75 -4.00 16.28
CA VAL A 405 38.71 -2.58 16.65
C VAL A 405 39.72 -2.28 17.76
N GLY A 406 40.49 -1.21 17.58
CA GLY A 406 41.52 -0.81 18.54
C GLY A 406 42.62 -1.86 18.74
N HIS A 407 43.28 -1.82 19.90
CA HIS A 407 44.42 -2.71 20.23
C HIS A 407 44.15 -3.59 21.45
N CYS A 408 43.04 -3.35 22.16
CA CYS A 408 42.65 -4.07 23.38
C CYS A 408 41.80 -5.32 23.12
N GLY A 409 41.75 -5.81 21.87
CA GLY A 409 40.97 -7.01 21.51
C GLY A 409 39.48 -6.78 21.24
N GLY A 410 39.07 -5.52 21.05
CA GLY A 410 37.71 -5.15 20.70
C GLY A 410 37.34 -5.63 19.30
N ALA A 411 36.06 -5.91 19.07
CA ALA A 411 35.61 -6.39 17.77
C ALA A 411 34.12 -6.08 17.50
N ILE A 412 33.83 -5.82 16.23
CA ILE A 412 32.47 -5.73 15.69
C ILE A 412 32.15 -7.06 15.00
N GLY A 413 31.07 -7.71 15.41
CA GLY A 413 30.51 -8.88 14.75
C GLY A 413 29.35 -8.49 13.86
N VAL A 414 29.33 -8.94 12.61
CA VAL A 414 28.20 -8.75 11.67
C VAL A 414 27.55 -10.09 11.38
N THR A 415 26.24 -10.18 11.61
CA THR A 415 25.47 -11.41 11.36
C THR A 415 24.03 -11.13 10.94
N PHE A 416 23.30 -12.16 10.51
CA PHE A 416 21.85 -12.05 10.27
C PHE A 416 21.07 -12.20 11.58
N ALA A 417 19.75 -11.97 11.56
CA ALA A 417 18.93 -12.03 12.77
C ALA A 417 19.02 -13.40 13.49
N PRO A 418 19.46 -13.43 14.77
CA PRO A 418 19.54 -14.66 15.55
C PRO A 418 18.13 -15.20 15.80
N GLY A 419 17.96 -16.52 15.72
CA GLY A 419 16.66 -17.18 15.90
C GLY A 419 15.68 -17.03 14.73
N LYS A 420 16.09 -16.41 13.61
CA LYS A 420 15.14 -16.12 12.54
C LYS A 420 14.48 -17.37 11.94
N HIS A 421 13.17 -17.27 11.72
CA HIS A 421 12.39 -18.15 10.87
C HIS A 421 12.05 -17.43 9.56
N GLN A 422 12.36 -18.04 8.43
CA GLN A 422 12.11 -17.43 7.13
C GLN A 422 11.94 -18.52 6.07
N VAL A 423 10.73 -18.68 5.50
CA VAL A 423 10.45 -19.72 4.50
C VAL A 423 11.20 -19.46 3.19
N THR A 424 11.23 -18.20 2.75
CA THR A 424 11.91 -17.75 1.54
C THR A 424 12.98 -16.71 1.90
N ALA A 425 14.24 -17.12 1.94
CA ALA A 425 15.39 -16.22 2.00
C ALA A 425 16.33 -16.50 0.82
N MET A 426 17.22 -15.56 0.49
CA MET A 426 18.22 -15.74 -0.59
C MET A 426 19.05 -17.03 -0.43
N THR A 427 19.28 -17.45 0.82
CA THR A 427 20.05 -18.65 1.17
C THR A 427 19.17 -19.87 1.46
N GLY A 428 17.89 -19.83 1.10
CA GLY A 428 16.91 -20.89 1.37
C GLY A 428 16.14 -20.70 2.67
N SER A 429 15.35 -21.72 3.04
CA SER A 429 14.51 -21.68 4.24
C SER A 429 15.32 -21.75 5.53
N TRP A 430 14.96 -20.92 6.52
CA TRP A 430 15.55 -20.87 7.85
C TRP A 430 14.50 -21.20 8.93
N SER A 431 14.90 -21.99 9.92
CA SER A 431 14.16 -22.27 11.16
C SER A 431 15.20 -22.38 12.28
N ARG A 432 15.61 -21.23 12.81
CA ARG A 432 16.72 -21.14 13.77
C ARG A 432 16.21 -21.08 15.19
N ASP A 433 17.03 -21.54 16.13
CA ASP A 433 16.73 -21.45 17.54
C ASP A 433 17.33 -20.16 18.11
N LEU A 434 16.49 -19.34 18.73
CA LEU A 434 16.86 -18.02 19.24
C LEU A 434 17.91 -18.13 20.36
N ASP A 435 17.73 -19.06 21.29
CA ASP A 435 18.60 -19.19 22.46
C ASP A 435 19.96 -19.77 22.10
N MET A 436 19.99 -20.74 21.19
CA MET A 436 21.23 -21.26 20.64
C MET A 436 22.06 -20.17 19.95
N ASP A 437 21.39 -19.30 19.18
CA ASP A 437 22.06 -18.21 18.47
C ASP A 437 22.53 -17.11 19.43
N LEU A 438 21.73 -16.75 20.43
CA LEU A 438 22.13 -15.80 21.48
C LEU A 438 23.27 -16.36 22.34
N GLN A 439 23.26 -17.66 22.63
CA GLN A 439 24.36 -18.34 23.30
C GLN A 439 25.63 -18.31 22.44
N ALA A 440 25.54 -18.49 21.12
CA ALA A 440 26.67 -18.37 20.22
C ALA A 440 27.25 -16.94 20.21
N ILE A 441 26.38 -15.91 20.22
CA ILE A 441 26.78 -14.50 20.31
C ILE A 441 27.50 -14.21 21.65
N SER A 442 26.94 -14.69 22.76
CA SER A 442 27.55 -14.55 24.09
C SER A 442 28.90 -15.28 24.18
N SER A 443 28.98 -16.50 23.64
CA SER A 443 30.21 -17.31 23.59
C SER A 443 31.30 -16.71 22.70
N TRP A 444 30.91 -15.96 21.66
CA TRP A 444 31.85 -15.16 20.84
C TRP A 444 32.45 -13.96 21.63
N GLY A 445 31.93 -13.68 22.83
CA GLY A 445 32.41 -12.64 23.75
C GLY A 445 31.69 -11.30 23.58
N ALA A 446 30.53 -11.28 22.91
CA ALA A 446 29.74 -10.07 22.79
C ALA A 446 29.21 -9.63 24.15
N SER A 447 29.24 -8.33 24.42
CA SER A 447 28.54 -7.73 25.56
C SER A 447 27.39 -6.81 25.13
N HIS A 448 27.35 -6.45 23.85
CA HIS A 448 26.32 -5.58 23.27
C HIS A 448 25.77 -6.24 22.00
N LEU A 449 24.46 -6.17 21.83
CA LEU A 449 23.73 -6.64 20.65
C LEU A 449 22.89 -5.50 20.08
N ILE A 450 23.17 -5.11 18.84
CA ILE A 450 22.45 -4.04 18.13
C ILE A 450 21.56 -4.68 17.06
N SER A 451 20.25 -4.50 17.20
CA SER A 451 19.23 -4.96 16.25
C SER A 451 18.77 -3.81 15.38
N LEU A 452 18.97 -3.94 14.07
CA LEU A 452 18.61 -2.93 13.07
C LEU A 452 17.29 -3.21 12.34
N ILE A 453 16.60 -4.28 12.72
CA ILE A 453 15.31 -4.64 12.14
C ILE A 453 14.18 -3.80 12.75
N GLU A 454 13.18 -3.49 11.94
CA GLU A 454 11.97 -2.80 12.37
C GLU A 454 11.16 -3.68 13.32
N PRO A 455 10.37 -3.09 14.24
CA PRO A 455 9.58 -3.86 15.21
C PRO A 455 8.69 -4.96 14.60
N TRP A 456 8.09 -4.72 13.43
CA TRP A 456 7.25 -5.71 12.73
C TRP A 456 8.08 -6.88 12.16
N GLU A 457 9.36 -6.67 11.84
CA GLU A 457 10.26 -7.74 11.37
C GLU A 457 10.56 -8.74 12.49
N PHE A 458 10.46 -8.36 13.76
CA PHE A 458 10.59 -9.33 14.86
C PHE A 458 9.44 -10.34 14.86
N GLU A 459 8.22 -9.91 14.53
CA GLU A 459 7.07 -10.81 14.40
C GLU A 459 7.19 -11.68 13.13
N ASP A 460 7.53 -11.07 11.98
CA ASP A 460 7.74 -11.77 10.70
C ASP A 460 8.80 -12.88 10.80
N LEU A 461 9.88 -12.60 11.53
CA LEU A 461 10.98 -13.53 11.73
C LEU A 461 10.78 -14.49 12.92
N GLN A 462 9.65 -14.39 13.64
CA GLN A 462 9.34 -15.18 14.85
C GLN A 462 10.35 -15.04 15.99
N ILE A 463 10.86 -13.82 16.19
CA ILE A 463 11.89 -13.48 17.20
C ILE A 463 11.45 -12.34 18.11
N ALA A 464 10.15 -12.17 18.34
CA ALA A 464 9.60 -11.13 19.23
C ALA A 464 10.21 -11.13 20.64
N ALA A 465 10.65 -12.31 21.12
CA ALA A 465 11.30 -12.47 22.42
C ALA A 465 12.80 -12.08 22.44
N LEU A 466 13.41 -11.75 21.30
CA LEU A 466 14.85 -11.46 21.20
C LEU A 466 15.35 -10.42 22.21
N PRO A 467 14.67 -9.28 22.43
CA PRO A 467 15.13 -8.27 23.41
C PRO A 467 15.26 -8.83 24.83
N GLU A 468 14.27 -9.60 25.27
CA GLU A 468 14.21 -10.20 26.61
C GLU A 468 15.25 -11.31 26.75
N ARG A 469 15.28 -12.24 25.78
CA ARG A 469 16.23 -13.36 25.77
C ARG A 469 17.68 -12.91 25.66
N ALA A 470 17.96 -11.81 24.94
CA ALA A 470 19.32 -11.26 24.88
C ALA A 470 19.84 -10.87 26.27
N ALA A 471 18.99 -10.30 27.12
CA ALA A 471 19.35 -9.97 28.50
C ALA A 471 19.62 -11.24 29.33
N ASP A 472 18.83 -12.30 29.16
CA ASP A 472 19.05 -13.60 29.82
C ASP A 472 20.41 -14.23 29.46
N HIS A 473 20.93 -13.93 28.26
CA HIS A 473 22.27 -14.34 27.80
C HIS A 473 23.38 -13.33 28.13
N GLY A 474 23.11 -12.34 28.98
CA GLY A 474 24.08 -11.35 29.45
C GLY A 474 24.43 -10.25 28.44
N LEU A 475 23.62 -10.08 27.39
CA LEU A 475 23.83 -9.09 26.35
C LEU A 475 23.03 -7.82 26.65
N ARG A 476 23.68 -6.66 26.52
CA ARG A 476 22.96 -5.38 26.47
C ARG A 476 22.38 -5.21 25.08
N TRP A 477 21.05 -5.21 25.00
CA TRP A 477 20.33 -5.11 23.73
C TRP A 477 19.96 -3.67 23.39
N TYR A 478 20.10 -3.30 22.11
CA TYR A 478 19.75 -2.00 21.56
C TYR A 478 18.92 -2.16 20.29
N GLY A 479 17.66 -1.71 20.32
CA GLY A 479 16.79 -1.64 19.15
C GLY A 479 16.95 -0.33 18.39
N LEU A 480 17.61 -0.37 17.24
CA LEU A 480 17.89 0.79 16.38
C LEU A 480 17.37 0.52 14.96
N PRO A 481 16.05 0.51 14.76
CA PRO A 481 15.43 0.10 13.49
C PRO A 481 15.87 0.99 12.33
N ILE A 482 16.24 0.35 11.24
CA ILE A 482 16.48 0.94 9.92
C ILE A 482 15.58 0.19 8.94
N VAL A 483 14.83 0.92 8.11
CA VAL A 483 13.98 0.31 7.08
C VAL A 483 14.80 -0.58 6.15
N ASP A 484 14.22 -1.70 5.71
CA ASP A 484 14.94 -2.62 4.85
C ASP A 484 15.41 -1.97 3.54
N GLY A 485 16.66 -2.28 3.15
CA GLY A 485 17.34 -1.61 2.03
C GLY A 485 17.62 -0.11 2.24
N ALA A 486 17.46 0.44 3.45
CA ALA A 486 17.74 1.85 3.75
C ALA A 486 19.11 2.13 4.35
N ALA A 487 19.53 3.38 4.20
CA ALA A 487 20.54 3.98 5.06
C ALA A 487 19.90 4.43 6.39
N PRO A 488 20.70 4.65 7.45
CA PRO A 488 20.23 5.26 8.69
C PRO A 488 19.51 6.59 8.45
N ASP A 489 18.32 6.73 9.03
CA ASP A 489 17.51 7.95 8.95
C ASP A 489 17.70 8.86 10.17
N TYR A 490 16.97 9.98 10.20
CA TYR A 490 17.03 10.92 11.31
C TYR A 490 16.65 10.30 12.66
N GLY A 491 15.65 9.40 12.69
CA GLY A 491 15.20 8.74 13.92
C GLY A 491 16.21 7.73 14.46
N PHE A 492 16.95 7.06 13.58
CA PHE A 492 18.14 6.30 13.96
C PHE A 492 19.20 7.23 14.54
N LEU A 493 19.55 8.30 13.82
CA LEU A 493 20.67 9.18 14.17
C LEU A 493 20.49 9.90 15.51
N GLN A 494 19.25 10.26 15.87
CA GLN A 494 18.95 10.83 17.18
C GLN A 494 19.32 9.86 18.32
N ARG A 495 18.87 8.61 18.24
CA ARG A 495 19.21 7.58 19.23
C ARG A 495 20.67 7.17 19.17
N TRP A 496 21.26 7.15 17.97
CA TRP A 496 22.67 6.83 17.78
C TRP A 496 23.57 7.81 18.53
N LYS A 497 23.27 9.11 18.48
CA LYS A 497 24.01 10.16 19.22
C LYS A 497 24.12 9.89 20.73
N GLU A 498 23.10 9.28 21.32
CA GLU A 498 23.07 8.97 22.75
C GLU A 498 23.94 7.75 23.10
N LEU A 499 24.11 6.81 22.15
CA LEU A 499 24.73 5.52 22.37
C LEU A 499 26.16 5.42 21.84
N GLU A 500 26.48 6.16 20.78
CA GLU A 500 27.70 6.05 20.00
C GLU A 500 28.96 6.11 20.87
N THR A 501 29.08 7.14 21.71
CA THR A 501 30.25 7.34 22.57
C THR A 501 30.45 6.16 23.52
N SER A 502 29.37 5.64 24.12
CA SER A 502 29.45 4.51 25.04
C SER A 502 29.89 3.23 24.32
N ILE A 503 29.31 2.95 23.16
CA ILE A 503 29.62 1.75 22.36
C ILE A 503 31.04 1.80 21.80
N CYS A 504 31.46 2.95 21.25
CA CYS A 504 32.82 3.14 20.75
C CYS A 504 33.86 2.99 21.86
N ASN A 505 33.62 3.57 23.03
CA ASN A 505 34.51 3.41 24.19
C ASN A 505 34.55 1.95 24.67
N ALA A 506 33.43 1.24 24.65
CA ALA A 506 33.41 -0.18 25.00
C ALA A 506 34.27 -1.00 24.02
N LEU A 507 34.13 -0.77 22.71
CA LEU A 507 34.93 -1.41 21.67
C LEU A 507 36.43 -1.12 21.86
N LEU A 508 36.82 0.14 22.03
CA LEU A 508 38.22 0.53 22.22
C LEU A 508 38.83 -0.07 23.50
N ASN A 509 38.01 -0.32 24.53
CA ASN A 509 38.41 -0.99 25.77
C ASN A 509 38.29 -2.53 25.71
N GLY A 510 38.24 -3.12 24.51
CA GLY A 510 38.30 -4.58 24.34
C GLY A 510 36.96 -5.32 24.42
N LYS A 511 35.84 -4.61 24.59
CA LYS A 511 34.51 -5.24 24.50
C LYS A 511 34.15 -5.51 23.05
N ARG A 512 33.20 -6.43 22.86
CA ARG A 512 32.75 -6.84 21.54
C ARG A 512 31.26 -6.55 21.36
N VAL A 513 30.91 -6.11 20.15
CA VAL A 513 29.57 -5.66 19.79
C VAL A 513 29.12 -6.46 18.58
N VAL A 514 27.95 -7.08 18.64
CA VAL A 514 27.33 -7.71 17.47
C VAL A 514 26.26 -6.79 16.91
N VAL A 515 26.27 -6.61 15.60
CA VAL A 515 25.28 -5.85 14.83
C VAL A 515 24.58 -6.80 13.86
N HIS A 516 23.25 -6.77 13.85
CA HIS A 516 22.47 -7.58 12.91
C HIS A 516 21.31 -6.81 12.28
N CYS A 517 20.90 -7.26 11.10
CA CYS A 517 19.63 -6.92 10.46
C CYS A 517 18.92 -8.22 10.04
N LYS A 518 18.03 -8.20 9.03
CA LYS A 518 17.39 -9.43 8.52
C LYS A 518 18.38 -10.39 7.85
N GLY A 519 19.21 -9.87 6.95
CA GLY A 519 20.21 -10.66 6.18
C GLY A 519 21.66 -10.55 6.67
N GLY A 520 21.97 -9.56 7.51
CA GLY A 520 23.34 -9.29 7.97
C GLY A 520 24.28 -8.82 6.85
N LEU A 521 23.77 -8.02 5.92
CA LEU A 521 24.51 -7.51 4.75
C LEU A 521 24.46 -5.98 4.67
N GLY A 522 23.34 -5.38 4.27
CA GLY A 522 23.22 -3.94 4.03
C GLY A 522 23.22 -3.14 5.32
N ARG A 523 22.08 -3.06 6.01
CA ARG A 523 21.90 -2.27 7.25
C ARG A 523 23.01 -2.56 8.29
N ALA A 524 23.27 -3.85 8.53
CA ALA A 524 24.31 -4.27 9.48
C ALA A 524 25.72 -3.89 9.03
N GLY A 525 26.02 -4.00 7.73
CA GLY A 525 27.29 -3.55 7.16
C GLY A 525 27.45 -2.03 7.25
N THR A 526 26.39 -1.26 7.02
CA THR A 526 26.40 0.21 7.12
C THR A 526 26.74 0.65 8.55
N VAL A 527 26.05 0.10 9.56
CA VAL A 527 26.33 0.46 10.97
C VAL A 527 27.71 -0.06 11.43
N ALA A 528 28.17 -1.20 10.92
CA ALA A 528 29.55 -1.65 11.16
C ALA A 528 30.58 -0.67 10.58
N CYS A 529 30.33 -0.10 9.39
CA CYS A 529 31.17 0.97 8.83
C CYS A 529 31.15 2.22 9.72
N MET A 530 29.97 2.65 10.20
CA MET A 530 29.85 3.78 11.13
C MET A 530 30.74 3.57 12.37
N LEU A 531 30.67 2.39 13.00
CA LEU A 531 31.51 2.08 14.16
C LEU A 531 33.01 2.08 13.84
N LEU A 532 33.44 1.58 12.68
CA LEU A 532 34.84 1.62 12.27
C LEU A 532 35.34 3.06 12.08
N LEU A 533 34.49 3.93 11.51
CA LEU A 533 34.77 5.35 11.32
C LEU A 533 34.82 6.09 12.67
N SER A 534 33.81 5.93 13.51
CA SER A 534 33.71 6.61 14.81
C SER A 534 34.80 6.18 15.79
N THR A 535 35.28 4.95 15.70
CA THR A 535 36.44 4.46 16.47
C THR A 535 37.79 4.81 15.85
N LYS A 536 37.80 5.53 14.71
CA LYS A 536 39.00 5.90 13.93
C LYS A 536 39.87 4.69 13.55
N THR A 537 39.25 3.51 13.48
CA THR A 537 39.96 2.28 13.09
C THR A 537 40.07 2.18 11.57
N SER A 538 39.21 2.88 10.82
CA SER A 538 39.30 3.05 9.37
C SER A 538 39.65 4.47 8.97
N LEU A 539 40.40 4.61 7.88
CA LEU A 539 40.96 5.88 7.40
C LEU A 539 39.97 6.73 6.60
N SER A 540 39.01 6.08 5.95
CA SER A 540 37.98 6.73 5.14
C SER A 540 36.73 5.85 5.05
N SER A 541 35.65 6.40 4.52
CA SER A 541 34.41 5.66 4.22
C SER A 541 34.65 4.49 3.28
N GLU A 542 35.49 4.65 2.26
CA GLU A 542 35.87 3.63 1.29
C GLU A 542 36.65 2.49 1.95
N ASP A 543 37.57 2.84 2.86
CA ASP A 543 38.31 1.85 3.63
C ASP A 543 37.38 1.04 4.55
N ALA A 544 36.45 1.71 5.24
CA ALA A 544 35.46 1.05 6.09
C ALA A 544 34.60 0.07 5.28
N ILE A 545 34.02 0.53 4.15
CA ILE A 545 33.21 -0.29 3.25
C ILE A 545 34.01 -1.50 2.75
N ARG A 546 35.24 -1.27 2.27
CA ARG A 546 36.13 -2.33 1.80
C ARG A 546 36.37 -3.37 2.89
N ARG A 547 36.70 -2.95 4.13
CA ARG A 547 36.98 -3.87 5.23
C ARG A 547 35.78 -4.71 5.63
N VAL A 548 34.59 -4.10 5.70
CA VAL A 548 33.35 -4.85 5.97
C VAL A 548 33.08 -5.85 4.85
N ARG A 549 33.26 -5.46 3.58
CA ARG A 549 33.09 -6.37 2.43
C ARG A 549 34.08 -7.53 2.40
N MET A 550 35.30 -7.37 2.92
CA MET A 550 36.27 -8.48 3.02
C MET A 550 35.80 -9.60 3.95
N VAL A 551 35.14 -9.26 5.06
CA VAL A 551 34.64 -10.27 6.03
C VAL A 551 33.21 -10.70 5.72
N ARG A 552 32.48 -9.89 4.95
CA ARG A 552 31.08 -10.12 4.59
C ARG A 552 30.83 -9.65 3.15
N LEU A 553 31.07 -10.55 2.20
CA LEU A 553 30.90 -10.25 0.78
C LEU A 553 29.48 -9.73 0.50
N GLY A 554 29.37 -8.61 -0.22
CA GLY A 554 28.09 -7.97 -0.54
C GLY A 554 27.50 -7.08 0.57
N ALA A 555 28.20 -6.88 1.69
CA ALA A 555 27.78 -5.91 2.70
C ALA A 555 27.82 -4.47 2.18
N VAL A 556 26.93 -3.61 2.73
CA VAL A 556 26.55 -2.32 2.16
C VAL A 556 25.95 -2.54 0.76
N GLU A 557 24.63 -2.73 0.72
CA GLU A 557 23.90 -3.32 -0.42
C GLU A 557 23.45 -2.29 -1.45
N THR A 558 23.26 -1.03 -1.04
CA THR A 558 22.64 0.01 -1.88
C THR A 558 23.52 1.24 -2.02
N LEU A 559 23.37 1.96 -3.14
CA LEU A 559 24.05 3.23 -3.38
C LEU A 559 23.72 4.26 -2.29
N GLU A 560 22.47 4.29 -1.82
CA GLU A 560 22.04 5.18 -0.73
C GLU A 560 22.84 4.94 0.57
N GLN A 561 23.18 3.68 0.87
CA GLN A 561 24.01 3.35 2.03
C GLN A 561 25.47 3.77 1.84
N GLU A 562 26.01 3.64 0.62
CA GLU A 562 27.36 4.13 0.30
C GLU A 562 27.42 5.66 0.41
N GLU A 563 26.51 6.38 -0.26
CA GLU A 563 26.38 7.84 -0.21
C GLU A 563 26.24 8.35 1.23
N PHE A 564 25.42 7.67 2.03
CA PHE A 564 25.28 7.98 3.46
C PHE A 564 26.62 7.89 4.19
N LEU A 565 27.42 6.84 3.97
CA LEU A 565 28.70 6.64 4.63
C LEU A 565 29.75 7.67 4.20
N HIS A 566 29.76 8.05 2.93
CA HIS A 566 30.61 9.14 2.44
C HIS A 566 30.28 10.46 3.16
N ASN A 567 28.99 10.80 3.23
CA ASN A 567 28.52 12.01 3.93
C ASN A 567 28.80 11.94 5.43
N TRP A 568 28.63 10.77 6.05
CA TRP A 568 28.91 10.54 7.47
C TRP A 568 30.39 10.81 7.78
N ALA A 569 31.31 10.24 7.00
CA ALA A 569 32.74 10.44 7.19
C ALA A 569 33.14 11.93 7.05
N SER A 570 32.58 12.64 6.06
CA SER A 570 32.83 14.08 5.88
C SER A 570 32.32 14.93 7.06
N ALA A 571 31.15 14.60 7.61
CA ALA A 571 30.61 15.32 8.77
C ALA A 571 31.40 15.08 10.06
N SER A 572 31.92 13.85 10.26
CA SER A 572 32.74 13.50 11.43
C SER A 572 34.14 14.12 11.43
N HIS A 573 34.63 14.66 10.30
CA HIS A 573 35.92 15.37 10.22
C HIS A 573 35.83 16.86 10.59
N HIS A 574 34.62 17.41 10.76
CA HIS A 574 34.38 18.82 11.09
C HIS A 574 33.94 19.07 12.55
N LEU A 575 33.99 18.04 13.41
CA LEU A 575 33.82 18.10 14.86
C LEU A 575 35.12 17.62 15.53
#